data_AF-A0A136NNN1-F1
#
_entry.id   AF-A0A136NNN1-F1
#
_cell.length_a   1.000
_cell.length_b   1.000
_cell.length_c   1.000
_cell.angle_alpha   90.00
_cell.angle_beta   90.00
_cell.angle_gamma   90.00
#
_symmetry.space_group_name_H-M   'P 1'
#
loop_
_entity.id
_entity.type
_entity.pdbx_description
1 polymer ?
#
loop_
_entity_poly.entity_id
_entity_poly.type
_entity_poly.pdbx_seq_one_letter_code
_entity_poly.pdbx_strand_id
1 'polypeptide(L)'
;FRFQTTKEFLTFQYILKIDYQRDEKNLNFNILGFSAPVGDLSSSGTAGYEYRMYDFKLTEYCITIDKKDSDKTRFRLLVQRSKSTPVKLSHISKKKFY
;
A
#
# COMPACT_ATOMS: atom_id res chain seq x y z
N PHE A 1 -4.81 -3.44 3.47
CA PHE A 1 -3.60 -3.12 2.70
C PHE A 1 -2.56 -2.58 3.65
N ARG A 2 -1.38 -3.21 3.73
CA ARG A 2 -0.28 -2.79 4.60
C ARG A 2 0.92 -2.44 3.73
N PHE A 3 1.39 -1.21 3.83
CA PHE A 3 2.54 -0.68 3.11
C PHE A 3 3.64 -0.40 4.12
N GLN A 4 4.86 -0.83 3.83
CA GLN A 4 6.02 -0.61 4.70
C GLN A 4 7.26 -0.31 3.87
N THR A 5 8.12 0.55 4.38
CA THR A 5 9.46 0.73 3.81
C THR A 5 10.31 -0.50 4.08
N THR A 6 11.20 -0.83 3.13
CA THR A 6 12.27 -1.82 3.36
C THR A 6 13.39 -1.24 4.21
N LYS A 7 13.61 0.08 4.14
CA LYS A 7 14.59 0.78 4.96
C LYS A 7 14.03 1.01 6.36
N GLU A 8 14.84 0.67 7.35
CA GLU A 8 14.64 1.04 8.75
C GLU A 8 15.21 2.43 9.01
N PHE A 9 14.46 3.25 9.73
CA PHE A 9 14.93 4.53 10.22
C PHE A 9 15.48 4.31 11.62
N LEU A 10 16.72 4.75 11.86
CA LEU A 10 17.45 4.45 13.09
C LEU A 10 17.02 5.30 14.28
N THR A 11 16.52 6.50 14.02
CA THR A 11 16.38 7.55 15.05
C THR A 11 14.94 7.97 15.27
N PHE A 12 14.05 7.76 14.30
CA PHE A 12 12.66 8.18 14.40
C PHE A 12 11.74 7.20 13.67
N GLN A 13 10.57 6.96 14.23
CA GLN A 13 9.48 6.28 13.54
C GLN A 13 8.73 7.29 12.66
N TYR A 14 8.74 7.04 11.35
CA TYR A 14 8.02 7.84 10.37
C TYR A 14 6.69 7.17 10.01
N ILE A 15 5.64 7.96 9.77
CA ILE A 15 4.41 7.44 9.16
C ILE A 15 4.51 7.65 7.65
N LEU A 16 4.17 6.62 6.87
CA LEU A 16 4.00 6.76 5.43
C LEU A 16 2.74 7.59 5.15
N LYS A 17 2.89 8.74 4.50
CA LYS A 17 1.77 9.54 4.03
C LYS A 17 1.28 8.96 2.71
N ILE A 18 0.06 8.46 2.72
CA ILE A 18 -0.60 7.92 1.53
C ILE A 18 -1.93 8.62 1.35
N ASP A 19 -2.14 9.22 0.17
CA ASP A 19 -3.46 9.66 -0.28
C ASP A 19 -4.17 8.48 -0.95
N TYR A 20 -5.42 8.24 -0.55
CA TYR A 20 -6.22 7.12 -1.00
C TYR A 20 -7.45 7.62 -1.76
N GLN A 21 -7.61 7.11 -2.98
CA GLN A 21 -8.78 7.36 -3.80
C GLN A 21 -9.39 6.05 -4.27
N ARG A 22 -10.71 5.98 -4.24
CA ARG A 22 -11.49 4.84 -4.73
C ARG A 22 -12.45 5.28 -5.81
N ASP A 23 -12.43 4.56 -6.92
CA ASP A 23 -13.41 4.71 -7.99
C ASP A 23 -13.91 3.32 -8.40
N GLU A 24 -15.11 2.96 -7.93
CA GLU A 24 -15.72 1.64 -8.09
C GLU A 24 -14.80 0.45 -7.74
N LYS A 25 -14.08 -0.06 -8.75
CA LYS A 25 -13.16 -1.20 -8.72
C LYS A 25 -11.68 -0.79 -8.72
N ASN A 26 -11.39 0.49 -8.86
CA ASN A 26 -10.05 1.05 -8.84
C ASN A 26 -9.71 1.55 -7.43
N LEU A 27 -8.61 1.04 -6.87
CA LEU A 27 -8.05 1.45 -5.58
C LEU A 27 -6.71 2.12 -5.84
N ASN A 28 -6.64 3.44 -5.68
CA ASN A 28 -5.43 4.21 -5.94
C ASN A 28 -4.79 4.63 -4.60
N PHE A 29 -3.53 4.28 -4.43
CA PHE A 29 -2.72 4.64 -3.27
C PHE A 29 -1.54 5.49 -3.76
N ASN A 30 -1.58 6.78 -3.45
CA ASN A 30 -0.55 7.75 -3.83
C ASN A 30 0.39 7.97 -2.63
N ILE A 31 1.62 7.47 -2.71
CA ILE A 31 2.64 7.67 -1.68
C ILE A 31 3.18 9.09 -1.81
N LEU A 32 2.81 9.95 -0.87
CA LEU A 32 3.19 11.37 -0.83
C LEU A 32 4.55 11.59 -0.16
N GLY A 33 5.07 10.58 0.54
CA GLY A 33 6.33 10.63 1.27
C GLY A 33 6.15 10.24 2.74
N PHE A 34 6.91 10.89 3.63
CA PHE A 34 6.88 10.63 5.07
C PHE A 34 6.21 11.79 5.82
N SER A 35 5.55 11.48 6.92
CA SER A 35 5.14 12.51 7.90
C SER A 35 6.35 13.09 8.62
N ALA A 36 6.16 14.21 9.30
CA ALA A 36 7.06 14.57 10.40
C ALA A 36 7.10 13.41 11.42
N PRO A 37 8.24 13.16 12.07
CA PRO A 37 8.36 12.09 13.07
C PRO A 37 7.32 12.31 14.17
N VAL A 38 6.64 11.23 14.55
CA VAL A 38 5.61 11.23 15.60
C VAL A 38 6.15 10.49 16.80
N GLY A 39 6.74 11.23 17.73
CA GLY A 39 7.19 10.69 19.02
C GLY A 39 8.25 11.57 19.67
N ASP A 40 8.12 11.78 20.99
CA ASP A 40 9.12 12.45 21.83
C ASP A 40 10.36 11.58 22.09
N LEU A 41 10.30 10.29 21.73
CA LEU A 41 11.35 9.29 21.96
C LEU A 41 11.79 8.68 20.63
N SER A 42 13.10 8.66 20.44
CA SER A 42 13.79 8.06 19.29
C SER A 42 13.65 6.54 19.29
N SER A 43 12.63 6.03 18.61
CA SER A 43 12.47 4.60 18.30
C SER A 43 12.89 4.32 16.86
N SER A 44 13.66 3.24 16.68
CA SER A 44 13.98 2.73 15.35
C SER A 44 12.81 1.93 14.79
N GLY A 45 12.59 1.99 13.48
CA GLY A 45 11.54 1.21 12.85
C GLY A 45 11.30 1.51 11.37
N THR A 46 10.51 0.66 10.74
CA THR A 46 10.04 0.89 9.37
C THR A 46 8.88 1.87 9.36
N ALA A 47 8.84 2.73 8.34
CA ALA A 47 7.69 3.58 8.13
C ALA A 47 6.56 2.76 7.52
N GLY A 48 5.37 2.82 8.14
CA GLY A 48 4.24 1.99 7.79
C GLY A 48 2.96 2.79 7.55
N TYR A 49 2.07 2.23 6.74
CA TYR A 49 0.69 2.66 6.59
C TYR A 49 -0.22 1.43 6.48
N GLU A 50 -1.34 1.43 7.20
CA GLU A 50 -2.36 0.39 7.13
C GLU A 50 -3.70 1.01 6.75
N TYR A 51 -4.30 0.47 5.69
CA TYR A 51 -5.66 0.81 5.27
C TYR A 51 -6.55 -0.43 5.32
N ARG A 52 -7.71 -0.30 5.96
CA ARG A 52 -8.73 -1.35 6.09
C ARG A 52 -9.96 -0.95 5.29
N MET A 53 -10.35 -1.80 4.33
CA MET A 53 -11.55 -1.62 3.51
C MET A 53 -12.62 -2.60 3.99
N TYR A 54 -13.72 -2.08 4.53
CA TYR A 54 -14.78 -2.91 5.13
C TYR A 54 -15.96 -3.14 4.19
N ASP A 55 -16.17 -2.26 3.22
CA ASP A 55 -17.31 -2.22 2.28
C ASP A 55 -16.93 -2.79 0.89
N PHE A 56 -16.20 -3.90 0.88
CA PHE A 56 -15.75 -4.54 -0.35
C PHE A 56 -16.88 -5.33 -1.02
N LYS A 57 -16.86 -5.38 -2.35
CA LYS A 57 -17.70 -6.25 -3.18
C LYS A 57 -16.89 -7.46 -3.63
N LEU A 58 -17.57 -8.57 -3.91
CA LEU A 58 -16.92 -9.78 -4.43
C LEU A 58 -16.64 -9.61 -5.92
N THR A 59 -15.52 -8.97 -6.24
CA THR A 59 -15.14 -8.65 -7.61
C THR A 59 -13.61 -8.55 -7.73
N GLU A 60 -13.14 -8.37 -8.96
CA GLU A 60 -11.74 -8.04 -9.22
C GLU A 60 -11.54 -6.52 -9.06
N TYR A 61 -10.58 -6.15 -8.21
CA TYR A 61 -10.13 -4.78 -8.02
C TYR A 61 -8.81 -4.54 -8.76
N CYS A 62 -8.67 -3.37 -9.36
CA CYS A 62 -7.40 -2.87 -9.87
C CYS A 62 -6.78 -1.96 -8.80
N ILE A 63 -5.62 -2.33 -8.28
CA ILE A 63 -4.89 -1.53 -7.29
C ILE A 63 -3.75 -0.82 -8.01
N THR A 64 -3.71 0.50 -7.92
CA THR A 64 -2.59 1.31 -8.38
C THR A 64 -1.84 1.85 -7.17
N ILE A 65 -0.53 1.63 -7.13
CA ILE A 65 0.38 2.27 -6.19
C ILE A 65 1.21 3.26 -6.99
N ASP A 66 1.01 4.54 -6.72
CA ASP A 66 1.81 5.63 -7.28
C ASP A 66 2.82 6.09 -6.23
N LYS A 67 4.09 6.21 -6.60
CA LYS A 67 5.14 6.74 -5.74
C LYS A 67 5.73 7.93 -6.46
N LYS A 68 5.65 9.10 -5.83
CA LYS A 68 6.28 10.32 -6.35
C LYS A 68 7.74 10.03 -6.72
N ASP A 69 8.12 10.39 -7.94
CA ASP A 69 9.46 10.15 -8.53
C ASP A 69 9.79 8.68 -8.86
N SER A 70 8.79 7.81 -8.97
CA SER A 70 8.94 6.40 -9.35
C SER A 70 7.80 5.93 -10.25
N ASP A 71 7.99 4.80 -10.93
CA ASP A 71 6.95 4.22 -11.77
C ASP A 71 5.72 3.75 -10.97
N LYS A 72 4.55 3.96 -11.57
CA LYS A 72 3.26 3.43 -11.09
C LYS A 72 3.25 1.92 -11.17
N THR A 73 2.96 1.26 -10.06
CA THR A 73 2.78 -0.20 -10.03
C THR A 73 1.30 -0.54 -9.97
N ARG A 74 0.84 -1.47 -10.83
CA ARG A 74 -0.56 -1.93 -10.85
C ARG A 74 -0.67 -3.40 -10.53
N PHE A 75 -1.69 -3.74 -9.74
CA PHE A 75 -2.04 -5.09 -9.33
C PHE A 75 -3.52 -5.38 -9.57
N ARG A 76 -3.85 -6.66 -9.77
CA ARG A 76 -5.22 -7.13 -9.75
C ARG A 76 -5.45 -8.00 -8.52
N LEU A 77 -6.53 -7.72 -7.80
CA LEU A 77 -6.93 -8.40 -6.58
C LEU A 77 -8.34 -8.96 -6.76
N LEU A 78 -8.45 -10.28 -6.86
CA LEU A 78 -9.74 -10.94 -6.90
C LEU A 78 -10.25 -11.20 -5.48
N VAL A 79 -11.35 -10.54 -5.10
CA VAL A 79 -12.02 -10.76 -3.82
C VAL A 79 -13.16 -11.75 -4.03
N GLN A 80 -13.05 -12.92 -3.39
CA GLN A 80 -13.99 -14.03 -3.52
C GLN A 80 -14.52 -14.47 -2.15
N ARG A 81 -15.76 -14.97 -2.10
CA ARG A 81 -16.33 -15.63 -0.92
C ARG A 81 -15.65 -16.99 -0.78
N SER A 82 -14.49 -17.03 -0.14
CA SER A 82 -13.88 -18.30 0.23
C SER A 82 -13.36 -18.26 1.64
N LYS A 83 -13.72 -19.28 2.43
CA LYS A 83 -13.16 -19.54 3.74
C LYS A 83 -11.89 -20.40 3.67
N SER A 84 -11.59 -20.99 2.50
CA SER A 84 -10.53 -22.00 2.32
C SER A 84 -9.47 -21.64 1.27
N THR A 85 -9.78 -20.74 0.32
CA THR A 85 -8.82 -20.26 -0.68
C THR A 85 -8.36 -18.85 -0.33
N PRO A 86 -7.04 -18.64 -0.10
CA PRO A 86 -6.51 -17.31 0.18
C PRO A 86 -6.72 -16.38 -1.02
N VAL A 87 -6.78 -15.08 -0.73
CA VAL A 87 -6.90 -14.03 -1.74
C VAL A 87 -5.69 -14.09 -2.68
N LYS A 88 -5.94 -14.29 -3.97
CA LYS A 88 -4.88 -14.38 -5.00
C LYS A 88 -4.62 -13.01 -5.61
N LEU A 89 -3.38 -12.56 -5.52
CA LEU A 89 -2.85 -11.43 -6.31
C LEU A 89 -2.44 -11.99 -7.68
N SER A 90 -3.17 -11.64 -8.74
CA SER A 90 -3.06 -12.34 -10.04
C SER A 90 -2.17 -11.64 -11.07
N HIS A 91 -1.64 -10.44 -10.80
CA HIS A 91 -0.68 -9.83 -11.71
C HIS A 91 0.13 -8.74 -11.01
N ILE A 92 1.46 -8.82 -11.11
CA ILE A 92 2.36 -7.72 -10.78
C ILE A 92 2.87 -7.22 -12.13
N SER A 93 2.34 -6.11 -12.65
CA SER A 93 3.05 -5.41 -13.73
C SER A 93 4.24 -4.69 -13.09
N LYS A 94 5.28 -5.46 -12.76
CA LYS A 94 6.62 -4.92 -12.56
C LYS A 94 7.15 -4.74 -13.97
N LYS A 95 7.04 -3.53 -14.50
CA LYS A 95 8.01 -3.09 -15.49
C LYS A 95 9.36 -3.20 -14.78
N LYS A 96 10.07 -4.32 -14.97
CA LYS A 96 11.43 -4.52 -14.47
C LYS A 96 12.30 -3.49 -15.17
N PHE A 97 12.98 -2.62 -14.43
CA PHE A 97 14.10 -1.85 -14.97
C PHE A 97 15.29 -1.92 -14.02
N TYR A 98 16.45 -2.15 -14.64
CA TYR A 98 17.78 -2.22 -14.05
C TYR A 98 18.23 -0.88 -13.48
#